data_AF-A0A7V3D4T4-F1
#
_entry.id   AF-A0A7V3D4T4-F1
#
_cell.length_a   1.000
_cell.length_b   1.000
_cell.length_c   1.000
_cell.angle_alpha   90.00
_cell.angle_beta   90.00
_cell.angle_gamma   90.00
#
_symmetry.space_group_name_H-M   'P 1'
#
loop_
_entity.id
_entity.type
_entity.pdbx_description
1 polymer ?
#
loop_
_entity_poly.entity_id
_entity_poly.type
_entity_poly.pdbx_seq_one_letter_code
_entity_poly.pdbx_strand_id
1 'polypeptide(L)'
;MTTTLQSGKITATLSTGTARMLLPAPDVYLDVETDWSRRLTIVGIWSPGSGLVQLVAPNITPERVSSALPATGTLFTFNGHSFDLPLLGRQLGLALRQRFCSVDLRYLCQRQGLRGGQKAIEMRIGVQRALPGLNGRAALLLWSRWKRGDAAALATLLAYNAEDLRGLMAIRDHVTLRGPASH
;
A
#
# COMPACT_ATOMS: atom_id res chain seq x y z
N MET A 1 -66.94 32.94 16.69
CA MET A 1 -66.10 31.74 16.85
C MET A 1 -64.65 32.20 16.92
N THR A 2 -64.03 31.83 18.03
CA THR A 2 -62.87 32.49 18.63
C THR A 2 -61.59 31.93 18.04
N THR A 3 -60.66 32.80 17.66
CA THR A 3 -59.27 32.44 17.36
C THR A 3 -58.48 32.53 18.65
N THR A 4 -57.88 31.42 19.08
CA THR A 4 -56.87 31.41 20.14
C THR A 4 -55.75 30.46 19.71
N LEU A 5 -54.62 31.05 19.31
CA LEU A 5 -53.36 30.35 19.08
C LEU A 5 -52.60 30.33 20.40
N GLN A 6 -52.39 29.13 20.96
CA GLN A 6 -51.57 28.93 22.15
C GLN A 6 -50.27 28.23 21.78
N SER A 7 -49.19 28.81 22.27
CA SER A 7 -47.79 28.47 22.05
C SER A 7 -47.44 27.11 22.65
N GLY A 8 -46.82 26.22 21.86
CA GLY A 8 -46.20 24.99 22.31
C GLY A 8 -44.71 25.00 21.96
N LYS A 9 -43.85 25.25 22.95
CA LYS A 9 -42.39 25.03 22.84
C LYS A 9 -42.15 23.52 22.77
N ILE A 10 -41.66 23.03 21.63
CA ILE A 10 -41.08 21.69 21.53
C ILE A 10 -39.61 21.83 21.95
N THR A 11 -39.30 21.45 23.18
CA THR A 11 -37.91 21.31 23.63
C THR A 11 -37.36 20.00 23.06
N ALA A 12 -36.63 20.09 21.94
CA ALA A 12 -35.86 18.97 21.42
C ALA A 12 -34.57 18.83 22.25
N THR A 13 -34.54 17.83 23.13
CA THR A 13 -33.34 17.45 23.86
C THR A 13 -32.36 16.81 22.87
N LEU A 14 -31.35 17.56 22.43
CA LEU A 14 -30.24 17.02 21.66
C LEU A 14 -29.39 16.14 22.58
N SER A 15 -29.54 14.82 22.45
CA SER A 15 -28.58 13.86 22.97
C SER A 15 -27.29 14.01 22.17
N THR A 16 -26.24 14.52 22.82
CA THR A 16 -24.88 14.64 22.27
C THR A 16 -24.23 13.26 22.15
N GLY A 17 -24.83 12.37 21.37
CA GLY A 17 -24.16 11.20 20.85
C GLY A 17 -23.24 11.65 19.73
N THR A 18 -21.95 11.81 20.01
CA THR A 18 -20.93 11.93 18.97
C THR A 18 -20.97 10.63 18.17
N ALA A 19 -21.70 10.64 17.07
CA ALA A 19 -21.58 9.64 16.02
C ALA A 19 -20.12 9.71 15.58
N ARG A 20 -19.28 8.81 16.12
CA ARG A 20 -17.91 8.63 15.67
C ARG A 20 -18.02 8.13 14.24
N MET A 21 -17.96 9.06 13.29
CA MET A 21 -17.90 8.76 11.87
C MET A 21 -16.71 7.82 11.69
N LEU A 22 -16.99 6.53 11.50
CA LEU A 22 -15.97 5.53 11.28
C LEU A 22 -15.40 5.84 9.90
N LEU A 23 -14.36 6.67 9.86
CA LEU A 23 -13.60 6.85 8.64
C LEU A 23 -13.16 5.46 8.17
N PRO A 24 -13.25 5.16 6.87
CA PRO A 24 -12.76 3.89 6.35
C PRO A 24 -11.32 3.68 6.80
N ALA A 25 -10.99 2.45 7.16
CA ALA A 25 -9.63 2.10 7.56
C ALA A 25 -8.64 2.60 6.49
N PRO A 26 -7.52 3.24 6.86
CA PRO A 26 -6.64 3.85 5.89
C PRO A 26 -6.03 2.78 4.98
N ASP A 27 -5.90 3.11 3.70
CA ASP A 27 -5.17 2.27 2.75
C ASP A 27 -3.67 2.38 3.04
N VAL A 28 -3.01 1.23 3.13
CA VAL A 28 -1.58 1.10 3.36
C VAL A 28 -0.99 0.28 2.23
N TYR A 29 0.07 0.76 1.60
CA TYR A 29 0.72 0.09 0.48
C TYR A 29 2.12 -0.31 0.90
N LEU A 30 2.50 -1.54 0.57
CA LEU A 30 3.81 -2.09 0.92
C LEU A 30 4.40 -2.85 -0.26
N ASP A 31 5.69 -2.63 -0.48
CA ASP A 31 6.51 -3.33 -1.47
C ASP A 31 7.93 -3.49 -0.92
N VAL A 32 8.59 -4.61 -1.22
CA VAL A 32 9.96 -4.90 -0.76
C VAL A 32 10.91 -5.23 -1.91
N GLU A 33 12.14 -4.74 -1.78
CA GLU A 33 13.25 -5.16 -2.63
C GLU A 33 14.16 -6.14 -1.90
N THR A 34 14.84 -6.97 -2.68
CA THR A 34 15.80 -7.94 -2.15
C THR A 34 17.13 -7.95 -2.90
N ASP A 35 18.13 -8.58 -2.30
CA ASP A 35 19.36 -8.98 -3.00
C ASP A 35 19.26 -10.40 -3.57
N TRP A 36 20.32 -10.84 -4.25
CA TRP A 36 20.41 -12.18 -4.84
C TRP A 36 20.23 -13.32 -3.83
N SER A 37 20.47 -13.08 -2.55
CA SER A 37 20.29 -14.04 -1.46
C SER A 37 18.93 -13.91 -0.77
N ARG A 38 17.99 -13.15 -1.36
CA ARG A 38 16.67 -12.85 -0.80
C ARG A 38 16.74 -12.17 0.58
N ARG A 39 17.76 -11.38 0.87
CA ARG A 39 17.76 -10.48 2.04
C ARG A 39 17.05 -9.18 1.67
N LEU A 40 16.28 -8.63 2.60
CA LEU A 40 15.63 -7.33 2.41
C LEU A 40 16.67 -6.23 2.16
N THR A 41 16.45 -5.44 1.12
CA THR A 41 17.31 -4.29 0.77
C THR A 41 16.57 -2.97 0.91
N ILE A 42 15.29 -2.95 0.53
CA ILE A 42 14.38 -1.82 0.73
C ILE A 42 13.03 -2.35 1.24
N VAL A 43 12.42 -1.64 2.18
CA VAL A 43 11.00 -1.77 2.51
C VAL A 43 10.35 -0.42 2.24
N GLY A 44 9.50 -0.37 1.22
CA GLY A 44 8.70 0.79 0.87
C GLY A 44 7.31 0.70 1.50
N ILE A 45 6.87 1.78 2.13
CA ILE A 45 5.54 1.90 2.73
C ILE A 45 4.95 3.23 2.30
N TRP A 46 3.67 3.24 1.93
CA TRP A 46 2.90 4.46 1.81
C TRP A 46 1.59 4.36 2.57
N SER A 47 1.23 5.41 3.30
CA SER A 47 -0.12 5.60 3.84
C SER A 47 -0.49 7.08 3.87
N PRO A 48 -1.78 7.45 3.93
CA PRO A 48 -2.19 8.85 4.04
C PRO A 48 -1.59 9.58 5.25
N GLY A 49 -1.38 8.88 6.38
CA GLY A 49 -0.87 9.48 7.62
C GLY A 49 0.65 9.64 7.65
N SER A 50 1.40 8.76 6.99
CA SER A 50 2.88 8.77 7.01
C SER A 50 3.52 9.25 5.70
N GLY A 51 2.76 9.37 4.61
CA GLY A 51 3.32 9.58 3.29
C GLY A 51 4.20 8.40 2.85
N LEU A 52 5.16 8.68 1.97
CA LEU A 52 6.15 7.69 1.53
C LEU A 52 7.25 7.53 2.57
N VAL A 53 7.45 6.30 3.05
CA VAL A 53 8.58 5.90 3.88
C VAL A 53 9.34 4.79 3.17
N GLN A 54 10.66 4.94 3.03
CA GLN A 54 11.53 3.91 2.47
C GLN A 54 12.66 3.63 3.46
N LEU A 55 12.70 2.39 3.94
CA LEU A 55 13.77 1.91 4.81
C LEU A 55 14.79 1.14 3.98
N VAL A 56 16.07 1.43 4.14
CA VAL A 56 17.17 0.84 3.36
C VAL A 56 18.06 0.02 4.30
N ALA A 57 18.46 -1.18 3.88
CA ALA A 57 19.40 -2.00 4.65
C ALA A 57 20.74 -1.26 4.86
N PRO A 58 21.37 -1.36 6.05
CA PRO A 58 21.04 -2.26 7.17
C PRO A 58 20.00 -1.70 8.15
N ASN A 59 19.39 -0.54 7.89
CA ASN A 59 18.47 0.14 8.82
C ASN A 59 17.04 -0.44 8.80
N ILE A 60 16.85 -1.65 8.29
CA ILE A 60 15.55 -2.34 8.26
C ILE A 60 15.47 -3.19 9.53
N THR A 61 14.75 -2.70 10.54
CA THR A 61 14.51 -3.41 11.80
C THR A 61 13.00 -3.59 12.04
N PRO A 62 12.58 -4.56 12.88
CA PRO A 62 11.16 -4.74 13.21
C PRO A 62 10.51 -3.46 13.75
N GLU A 63 11.23 -2.70 14.56
CA GLU A 63 10.75 -1.46 15.20
C GLU A 63 10.57 -0.36 14.17
N ARG A 64 11.53 -0.17 13.26
CA ARG A 64 11.46 0.87 12.22
C ARG A 64 10.34 0.59 11.23
N VAL A 65 10.16 -0.67 10.81
CA VAL A 65 9.04 -1.06 9.94
C VAL A 65 7.71 -0.88 10.68
N SER A 66 7.63 -1.29 11.95
CA SER A 66 6.40 -1.16 12.74
C SER A 66 5.99 0.30 12.96
N SER A 67 6.95 1.19 13.20
CA SER A 67 6.74 2.63 13.39
C SER A 67 6.37 3.37 12.09
N ALA A 68 6.78 2.86 10.93
CA ALA A 68 6.42 3.43 9.63
C ALA A 68 4.98 3.08 9.21
N LEU A 69 4.40 2.05 9.81
CA LEU A 69 3.06 1.56 9.54
C LEU A 69 2.05 2.16 10.54
N PRO A 70 0.81 2.47 10.12
CA PRO A 70 -0.23 2.87 11.05
C PRO A 70 -0.66 1.70 11.95
N ALA A 71 -1.41 2.01 13.01
CA ALA A 71 -1.90 1.01 13.96
C ALA A 71 -2.83 -0.04 13.29
N THR A 72 -3.69 0.39 12.37
CA THR A 72 -4.62 -0.45 11.60
C THR A 72 -4.77 0.10 10.18
N GLY A 73 -5.35 -0.70 9.28
CA GLY A 73 -5.55 -0.31 7.87
C GLY A 73 -5.86 -1.51 6.98
N THR A 74 -6.10 -1.21 5.69
CA THR A 74 -6.13 -2.22 4.62
C THR A 74 -4.77 -2.24 3.95
N LEU A 75 -4.05 -3.37 4.05
CA LEU A 75 -2.69 -3.52 3.53
C LEU A 75 -2.71 -4.10 2.11
N PHE A 76 -2.40 -3.27 1.13
CA PHE A 76 -2.27 -3.61 -0.27
C PHE A 76 -0.82 -3.96 -0.62
N THR A 77 -0.66 -5.06 -1.36
CA THR A 77 0.61 -5.52 -1.94
C THR A 77 0.34 -6.09 -3.33
N PHE A 78 1.37 -6.35 -4.13
CA PHE A 78 1.25 -7.13 -5.36
C PHE A 78 2.10 -8.39 -5.26
N ASN A 79 1.45 -9.56 -5.25
CA ASN A 79 2.09 -10.85 -4.94
C ASN A 79 2.71 -10.93 -3.54
N GLY A 80 2.37 -10.01 -2.64
CA GLY A 80 2.95 -9.92 -1.30
C GLY A 80 2.49 -11.02 -0.36
N HIS A 81 1.35 -11.65 -0.60
CA HIS A 81 0.93 -12.82 0.19
C HIS A 81 1.88 -14.00 0.01
N SER A 82 2.51 -14.10 -1.15
CA SER A 82 3.44 -15.19 -1.50
C SER A 82 4.92 -14.80 -1.39
N PHE A 83 5.23 -13.51 -1.27
CA PHE A 83 6.61 -13.02 -1.27
C PHE A 83 6.90 -12.05 -0.10
N ASP A 84 6.40 -10.82 -0.16
CA ASP A 84 6.73 -9.72 0.75
C ASP A 84 6.41 -10.04 2.21
N LEU A 85 5.17 -10.45 2.50
CA LEU A 85 4.71 -10.68 3.87
C LEU A 85 5.38 -11.90 4.51
N PRO A 86 5.53 -13.05 3.82
CA PRO A 86 6.36 -14.15 4.32
C PRO A 86 7.82 -13.76 4.55
N LEU A 87 8.38 -12.88 3.72
CA LEU A 87 9.76 -12.42 3.85
C LEU A 87 9.95 -11.55 5.10
N LEU A 88 9.06 -10.56 5.30
CA LEU A 88 9.02 -9.73 6.51
C LEU A 88 8.78 -10.57 7.77
N GLY A 89 7.87 -11.55 7.71
CA GLY A 89 7.63 -12.48 8.80
C GLY A 89 8.88 -13.29 9.17
N ARG A 90 9.59 -13.85 8.17
CA ARG A 90 10.78 -14.67 8.40
C ARG A 90 12.00 -13.87 8.86
N GLN A 91 12.24 -12.68 8.30
CA GLN A 91 13.45 -11.91 8.59
C GLN A 91 13.29 -10.93 9.76
N LEU A 92 12.07 -10.47 10.04
CA LEU A 92 11.80 -9.45 11.06
C LEU A 92 10.78 -9.90 12.12
N GLY A 93 10.21 -11.10 12.01
CA GLY A 93 9.16 -11.57 12.94
C GLY A 93 7.83 -10.83 12.81
N LEU A 94 7.61 -10.09 11.72
CA LEU A 94 6.42 -9.25 11.54
C LEU A 94 5.26 -10.02 10.90
N ALA A 95 4.29 -10.45 11.70
CA ALA A 95 3.07 -11.12 11.24
C ALA A 95 1.99 -10.13 10.77
N LEU A 96 2.29 -9.33 9.73
CA LEU A 96 1.43 -8.20 9.31
C LEU A 96 -0.03 -8.59 8.96
N ARG A 97 -0.27 -9.83 8.50
CA ARG A 97 -1.62 -10.33 8.21
C ARG A 97 -2.49 -10.57 9.45
N GLN A 98 -1.91 -10.60 10.65
CA GLN A 98 -2.66 -10.64 11.91
C GLN A 98 -3.10 -9.24 12.36
N ARG A 99 -2.42 -8.18 11.87
CA ARG A 99 -2.68 -6.79 12.24
C ARG A 99 -3.53 -6.04 11.21
N PHE A 100 -3.39 -6.38 9.92
CA PHE A 100 -4.06 -5.68 8.82
C PHE A 100 -5.01 -6.59 8.06
N CYS A 101 -6.11 -6.00 7.57
CA CYS A 101 -6.87 -6.61 6.48
C CYS A 101 -5.98 -6.57 5.22
N SER A 102 -5.38 -7.70 4.84
CA SER A 102 -4.43 -7.72 3.73
C SER A 102 -5.09 -8.11 2.42
N VAL A 103 -4.89 -7.28 1.40
CA VAL A 103 -5.37 -7.46 0.04
C VAL A 103 -4.17 -7.60 -0.90
N ASP A 104 -4.12 -8.67 -1.66
CA ASP A 104 -3.11 -8.85 -2.70
C ASP A 104 -3.73 -8.57 -4.06
N LEU A 105 -3.25 -7.49 -4.68
CA LEU A 105 -3.76 -6.96 -5.94
C LEU A 105 -3.53 -7.91 -7.10
N ARG A 106 -2.57 -8.84 -7.00
CA ARG A 106 -2.37 -9.88 -8.02
C ARG A 106 -3.65 -10.71 -8.20
N TYR A 107 -4.28 -11.13 -7.10
CA TYR A 107 -5.48 -11.96 -7.16
C TYR A 107 -6.71 -11.17 -7.58
N LEU A 108 -6.83 -9.90 -7.17
CA LEU A 108 -7.92 -9.03 -7.64
C LEU A 108 -7.81 -8.77 -9.14
N CYS A 109 -6.62 -8.45 -9.64
CA CYS A 109 -6.36 -8.29 -11.07
C CYS A 109 -6.72 -9.56 -11.85
N GLN A 110 -6.30 -10.73 -11.36
CA GLN A 110 -6.59 -12.00 -12.00
C GLN A 110 -8.09 -12.26 -12.15
N ARG A 111 -8.90 -11.94 -11.13
CA ARG A 111 -10.37 -12.05 -11.17
C ARG A 111 -11.02 -11.14 -12.21
N GLN A 112 -10.37 -10.03 -12.55
CA GLN A 112 -10.83 -9.09 -13.58
C GLN A 112 -10.15 -9.31 -14.95
N GLY A 113 -9.48 -10.44 -15.14
CA GLY A 113 -8.81 -10.76 -16.42
C GLY A 113 -7.49 -10.02 -16.66
N LEU A 114 -7.01 -9.22 -15.70
CA LEU A 114 -5.72 -8.54 -15.78
C LEU A 114 -4.59 -9.51 -15.38
N ARG A 115 -3.88 -10.04 -16.39
CA ARG A 115 -2.82 -11.05 -16.19
C ARG A 115 -1.42 -10.48 -16.35
N GLY A 116 -0.45 -10.97 -15.56
CA GLY A 116 0.96 -10.60 -15.68
C GLY A 116 1.52 -10.02 -14.38
N GLY A 117 2.76 -9.56 -14.42
CA GLY A 117 3.36 -8.81 -13.32
C GLY A 117 2.80 -7.40 -13.22
N GLN A 118 3.04 -6.74 -12.08
CA GLN A 118 2.51 -5.41 -11.77
C GLN A 118 2.67 -4.41 -12.92
N LYS A 119 3.88 -4.30 -13.48
CA LYS A 119 4.21 -3.38 -14.57
C LYS A 119 3.47 -3.64 -15.87
N ALA A 120 3.26 -4.92 -16.19
CA ALA A 120 2.50 -5.28 -17.37
C ALA A 120 1.03 -4.87 -17.21
N ILE A 121 0.51 -4.94 -15.99
CA ILE A 121 -0.85 -4.49 -15.67
C ILE A 121 -0.91 -2.95 -15.67
N GLU A 122 0.03 -2.26 -15.03
CA GLU A 122 0.16 -0.79 -15.06
C GLU A 122 0.10 -0.24 -16.49
N MET A 123 0.91 -0.78 -17.40
CA MET A 123 0.88 -0.36 -18.81
C MET A 123 -0.49 -0.57 -19.46
N ARG A 124 -1.17 -1.69 -19.18
CA ARG A 124 -2.50 -1.98 -19.74
C ARG A 124 -3.59 -1.07 -19.20
N ILE A 125 -3.44 -0.56 -17.98
CA ILE A 125 -4.38 0.38 -17.37
C ILE A 125 -3.98 1.85 -17.61
N GLY A 126 -2.96 2.10 -18.43
CA GLY A 126 -2.55 3.44 -18.86
C GLY A 126 -1.64 4.17 -17.88
N VAL A 127 -1.04 3.49 -16.89
CA VAL A 127 -0.07 4.10 -15.97
C VAL A 127 1.27 4.28 -16.67
N GLN A 128 1.77 5.51 -16.65
CA GLN A 128 3.09 5.86 -17.18
C GLN A 128 4.12 5.92 -16.04
N ARG A 129 5.24 5.21 -16.23
CA ARG A 129 6.39 5.26 -15.32
C ARG A 129 7.45 6.22 -15.85
N ALA A 130 8.07 6.98 -14.95
CA ALA A 130 9.26 7.77 -15.19
C ALA A 130 10.50 6.89 -15.41
N LEU A 131 10.52 5.66 -14.88
CA LEU A 131 11.59 4.68 -15.11
C LEU A 131 11.12 3.51 -15.98
N PRO A 132 10.81 3.73 -17.27
CA PRO A 132 10.34 2.68 -18.15
C PRO A 132 11.41 1.59 -18.33
N GLY A 133 10.98 0.34 -18.38
CA GLY A 133 11.85 -0.81 -18.66
C GLY A 133 12.62 -1.37 -17.47
N LEU A 134 12.65 -0.71 -16.31
CA LEU A 134 13.20 -1.33 -15.10
C LEU A 134 12.31 -2.50 -14.63
N ASN A 135 12.93 -3.63 -14.30
CA ASN A 135 12.28 -4.84 -13.80
C ASN A 135 12.92 -5.31 -12.47
N GLY A 136 12.35 -6.34 -11.83
CA GLY A 136 12.90 -6.85 -10.56
C GLY A 136 14.36 -7.35 -10.68
N ARG A 137 14.79 -7.81 -11.87
CA ARG A 137 16.20 -8.15 -12.10
C ARG A 137 17.09 -6.90 -12.14
N ALA A 138 16.59 -5.80 -12.70
CA ALA A 138 17.30 -4.52 -12.67
C ALA A 138 17.47 -4.01 -11.23
N ALA A 139 16.46 -4.19 -10.36
CA ALA A 139 16.55 -3.84 -8.95
C ALA A 139 17.70 -4.58 -8.22
N LEU A 140 17.85 -5.89 -8.46
CA LEU A 140 18.97 -6.69 -7.94
C LEU A 140 20.35 -6.15 -8.38
N LEU A 141 20.46 -5.73 -9.65
CA LEU A 141 21.68 -5.15 -10.21
C LEU A 141 21.99 -3.77 -9.63
N LEU A 142 20.97 -2.92 -9.45
CA LEU A 142 21.11 -1.61 -8.82
C LEU A 142 21.60 -1.75 -7.37
N TRP A 143 21.04 -2.69 -6.61
CA TRP A 143 21.53 -2.99 -5.26
C TRP A 143 23.01 -3.42 -5.27
N SER A 144 23.37 -4.30 -6.21
CA SER A 144 24.75 -4.78 -6.35
C SER A 144 25.73 -3.66 -6.69
N ARG A 145 25.31 -2.69 -7.51
CA ARG A 145 26.09 -1.49 -7.84
C ARG A 145 26.24 -0.57 -6.63
N TRP A 146 25.15 -0.31 -5.91
CA TRP A 146 25.17 0.47 -4.67
C TRP A 146 26.18 -0.12 -3.66
N LYS A 147 26.17 -1.44 -3.47
CA LYS A 147 27.13 -2.13 -2.59
C LYS A 147 28.60 -1.95 -2.99
N ARG A 148 28.88 -1.53 -4.23
CA ARG A 148 30.22 -1.19 -4.75
C ARG A 148 30.52 0.31 -4.74
N GLY A 149 29.67 1.14 -4.11
CA GLY A 149 29.87 2.58 -3.95
C GLY A 149 29.10 3.47 -4.93
N ASP A 150 28.23 2.90 -5.78
CA ASP A 150 27.43 3.68 -6.73
C ASP A 150 26.17 4.27 -6.06
N ALA A 151 26.28 5.48 -5.52
CA ALA A 151 25.16 6.17 -4.86
C ALA A 151 23.97 6.45 -5.81
N ALA A 152 24.24 6.68 -7.10
CA ALA A 152 23.18 6.92 -8.09
C ALA A 152 22.33 5.65 -8.32
N ALA A 153 22.94 4.46 -8.19
CA ALA A 153 22.20 3.21 -8.25
C ALA A 153 21.18 3.07 -7.10
N LEU A 154 21.54 3.50 -5.87
CA LEU A 154 20.58 3.51 -4.75
C LEU A 154 19.46 4.51 -4.98
N ALA A 155 19.77 5.72 -5.45
CA ALA A 155 18.75 6.72 -5.78
C ALA A 155 17.76 6.19 -6.82
N THR A 156 18.27 5.52 -7.87
CA THR A 156 17.43 4.87 -8.89
C THR A 156 16.58 3.75 -8.31
N LEU A 157 17.14 2.93 -7.40
CA LEU A 157 16.42 1.84 -6.76
C LEU A 157 15.30 2.34 -5.82
N LEU A 158 15.54 3.45 -5.11
CA LEU A 158 14.51 4.10 -4.29
C LEU A 158 13.38 4.68 -5.16
N ALA A 159 13.72 5.36 -6.25
CA ALA A 159 12.72 5.86 -7.21
C ALA A 159 11.90 4.71 -7.81
N TYR A 160 12.55 3.60 -8.12
CA TYR A 160 11.93 2.38 -8.62
C TYR A 160 10.89 1.79 -7.63
N ASN A 161 11.26 1.58 -6.37
CA ASN A 161 10.35 1.10 -5.32
C ASN A 161 9.21 2.11 -5.04
N ALA A 162 9.49 3.41 -5.08
CA ALA A 162 8.45 4.44 -4.94
C ALA A 162 7.44 4.41 -6.10
N GLU A 163 7.86 4.10 -7.31
CA GLU A 163 6.95 3.87 -8.43
C GLU A 163 6.14 2.59 -8.28
N ASP A 164 6.71 1.51 -7.73
CA ASP A 164 5.94 0.28 -7.46
C ASP A 164 4.80 0.58 -6.47
N LEU A 165 5.02 1.37 -5.42
CA LEU A 165 3.95 1.81 -4.51
C LEU A 165 2.87 2.66 -5.23
N ARG A 166 3.26 3.58 -6.12
CA ARG A 166 2.30 4.35 -6.95
C ARG A 166 1.52 3.44 -7.91
N GLY A 167 2.18 2.43 -8.46
CA GLY A 167 1.55 1.39 -9.26
C GLY A 167 0.50 0.60 -8.49
N LEU A 168 0.78 0.24 -7.24
CA LEU A 168 -0.20 -0.42 -6.37
C LEU A 168 -1.46 0.44 -6.16
N MET A 169 -1.27 1.74 -5.88
CA MET A 169 -2.38 2.70 -5.73
C MET A 169 -3.24 2.77 -7.01
N ALA A 170 -2.60 2.94 -8.17
CA ALA A 170 -3.31 3.02 -9.44
C ALA A 170 -4.04 1.71 -9.80
N ILE A 171 -3.43 0.55 -9.54
CA ILE A 171 -4.07 -0.75 -9.75
C ILE A 171 -5.26 -0.91 -8.82
N ARG A 172 -5.10 -0.59 -7.52
CA ARG A 172 -6.19 -0.65 -6.53
C ARG A 172 -7.37 0.20 -7.00
N ASP A 173 -7.13 1.43 -7.42
CA ASP A 173 -8.20 2.32 -7.89
C ASP A 173 -8.87 1.76 -9.15
N HIS A 174 -8.10 1.26 -10.10
CA HIS A 174 -8.65 0.64 -11.30
C HIS A 174 -9.56 -0.56 -11.00
N VAL A 175 -9.14 -1.47 -10.12
CA VAL A 175 -9.91 -2.69 -9.83
C VAL A 175 -11.10 -2.44 -8.91
N THR A 176 -11.08 -1.39 -8.08
CA THR A 176 -12.21 -1.05 -7.20
C THR A 176 -13.31 -0.29 -7.96
N LEU A 177 -12.95 0.60 -8.89
CA LEU A 177 -13.91 1.36 -9.70
C LEU A 177 -14.74 0.49 -10.65
N ARG A 178 -14.24 -0.68 -11.04
CA ARG A 178 -14.94 -1.56 -12.00
C ARG A 178 -16.05 -2.43 -11.37
N GLY A 179 -16.15 -2.48 -10.04
CA GLY A 179 -17.07 -3.40 -9.34
C GLY A 179 -16.86 -4.87 -9.73
N PRO A 180 -17.50 -5.84 -9.07
CA PRO A 180 -17.65 -7.15 -9.67
C PRO A 180 -18.51 -6.99 -10.94
N ALA A 181 -18.01 -7.44 -12.09
CA ALA A 181 -18.83 -7.53 -13.29
C ALA A 181 -20.05 -8.39 -12.95
N SER A 182 -21.25 -7.82 -13.06
CA SER A 182 -22.49 -8.58 -12.96
C SER A 182 -22.43 -9.71 -13.98
N HIS A 183 -22.34 -10.94 -13.50
CA HIS A 183 -22.53 -12.15 -14.31
C HIS A 183 -24.03 -12.44 -14.43
#